data_AF-A0A3B8I4D3-F1
#
_entry.id   AF-A0A3B8I4D3-F1
#
_cell.length_a   1.000
_cell.length_b   1.000
_cell.length_c   1.000
_cell.angle_alpha   90.00
_cell.angle_beta   90.00
_cell.angle_gamma   90.00
#
_symmetry.space_group_name_H-M   'P 1'
#
loop_
_entity.id
_entity.type
_entity.pdbx_description
1 polymer ?
#
loop_
_entity_poly.entity_id
_entity_poly.type
_entity_poly.pdbx_seq_one_letter_code
_entity_poly.pdbx_strand_id
1 'polypeptide(L)'
;MRNLLLFTTLALFFSCNSSTAPDRNAKALGHWEALCEMVKAGAKPLGVSYPMEAWDIEAFYTEAQEIAKEYGVETVREKDFLTVGLFDPEIVKGKEVVLVYQGNTYRAYQDLKQEVALTSNHGGRFPEQIGRRLGRLLGYSPQAINTLLAENTEFRALTNFGVRGQGTTYYYQDLPRAVTFYEETLGLTRHLTAEHAVTFRVAEGAFLTLMDVAHSQHSAAEA
;
A
#
# COMPACT_ATOMS: atom_id res chain seq x y z
N MET A 1 -25.42 31.87 67.48
CA MET A 1 -24.40 32.39 66.54
C MET A 1 -23.27 31.37 66.43
N ARG A 2 -23.23 30.57 65.36
CA ARG A 2 -22.05 29.84 64.89
C ARG A 2 -22.21 29.57 63.39
N ASN A 3 -21.31 30.19 62.62
CA ASN A 3 -21.21 30.24 61.16
C ASN A 3 -21.16 28.84 60.53
N LEU A 4 -21.93 28.53 59.48
CA LEU A 4 -21.73 28.85 58.06
C LEU A 4 -20.39 28.33 57.50
N LEU A 5 -20.45 27.19 56.79
CA LEU A 5 -19.59 26.82 55.66
C LEU A 5 -20.22 25.60 54.97
N LEU A 6 -21.09 25.87 53.99
CA LEU A 6 -21.65 24.87 53.07
C LEU A 6 -20.72 24.84 51.84
N PHE A 7 -19.85 23.84 51.73
CA PHE A 7 -19.06 23.60 50.52
C PHE A 7 -19.99 23.06 49.43
N THR A 8 -20.32 23.89 48.45
CA THR A 8 -21.02 23.47 47.23
C THR A 8 -19.96 23.08 46.20
N THR A 9 -19.66 21.79 46.10
CA THR A 9 -18.86 21.22 45.01
C THR A 9 -19.73 21.14 43.76
N LEU A 10 -19.59 22.15 42.88
CA LEU A 10 -20.12 22.15 41.53
C LEU A 10 -19.33 21.14 40.68
N ALA A 11 -19.89 19.94 40.52
CA ALA A 11 -19.34 18.94 39.60
C ALA A 11 -19.61 19.37 38.15
N LEU A 12 -18.63 20.03 37.53
CA LEU A 12 -18.52 20.17 36.08
C LEU A 12 -18.26 18.78 35.48
N PHE A 13 -19.31 18.07 35.12
CA PHE A 13 -19.21 16.94 34.21
C PHE A 13 -18.95 17.49 32.81
N PHE A 14 -17.66 17.66 32.46
CA PHE A 14 -17.23 17.67 31.07
C PHE A 14 -17.52 16.27 30.51
N SER A 15 -18.65 16.14 29.83
CA SER A 15 -18.99 14.94 29.09
C SER A 15 -18.00 14.80 27.94
N CYS A 16 -17.23 13.73 27.98
CA CYS A 16 -16.26 13.35 26.96
C CYS A 16 -17.00 13.03 25.65
N ASN A 17 -16.44 13.51 24.54
CA ASN A 17 -16.97 13.47 23.17
C ASN A 17 -17.63 12.15 22.76
N SER A 18 -18.91 12.20 22.42
CA SER A 18 -19.51 11.35 21.39
C SER A 18 -19.69 12.20 20.13
N SER A 19 -18.88 11.94 19.10
CA SER A 19 -19.03 12.61 17.80
C SER A 19 -20.42 12.29 17.23
N THR A 20 -21.26 13.31 17.11
CA THR A 20 -22.61 13.23 16.52
C THR A 20 -22.51 12.92 15.01
N ALA A 21 -23.57 12.41 14.40
CA ALA A 21 -23.61 12.09 12.96
C ALA A 21 -23.09 13.21 12.02
N PRO A 22 -23.37 14.51 12.26
CA PRO A 22 -22.83 15.60 11.44
C PRO A 22 -21.29 15.69 11.43
N ASP A 23 -20.64 15.41 12.56
CA ASP A 23 -19.18 15.48 12.71
C ASP A 23 -18.47 14.32 11.98
N ARG A 24 -19.17 13.19 11.79
CA ARG A 24 -18.64 12.05 11.02
C ARG A 24 -18.65 12.33 9.51
N ASN A 25 -19.72 12.93 8.99
CA ASN A 25 -19.79 13.28 7.56
C ASN A 25 -18.79 14.37 7.17
N ALA A 26 -18.57 15.39 8.03
CA ALA A 26 -17.56 16.40 7.76
C ALA A 26 -16.14 15.81 7.65
N LYS A 27 -15.78 14.88 8.55
CA LYS A 27 -14.48 14.17 8.49
C LYS A 27 -14.36 13.27 7.27
N ALA A 28 -15.43 12.59 6.91
CA ALA A 28 -15.52 11.77 5.71
C ALA A 28 -15.23 12.58 4.43
N LEU A 29 -15.85 13.75 4.30
CA LEU A 29 -15.69 14.64 3.15
C LEU A 29 -14.28 15.24 3.08
N GLY A 30 -13.70 15.64 4.22
CA GLY A 30 -12.31 16.10 4.24
C GLY A 30 -11.32 15.02 3.81
N HIS A 31 -11.52 13.77 4.20
CA HIS A 31 -10.73 12.65 3.68
C HIS A 31 -10.95 12.46 2.17
N TRP A 32 -12.20 12.59 1.72
CA TRP A 32 -12.58 12.43 0.32
C TRP A 32 -11.95 13.48 -0.60
N GLU A 33 -11.95 14.74 -0.19
CA GLU A 33 -11.31 15.86 -0.90
C GLU A 33 -9.81 15.59 -1.10
N ALA A 34 -9.12 15.14 -0.05
CA ALA A 34 -7.72 14.75 -0.14
C ALA A 34 -7.49 13.58 -1.12
N LEU A 35 -8.38 12.59 -1.17
CA LEU A 35 -8.31 11.51 -2.16
C LEU A 35 -8.50 12.02 -3.59
N CYS A 36 -9.43 12.96 -3.81
CA CYS A 36 -9.64 13.58 -5.11
C CYS A 36 -8.38 14.33 -5.59
N GLU A 37 -7.75 15.10 -4.71
CA GLU A 37 -6.48 15.78 -4.99
C GLU A 37 -5.37 14.78 -5.38
N MET A 38 -5.17 13.74 -4.57
CA MET A 38 -4.13 12.73 -4.83
C MET A 38 -4.35 11.98 -6.14
N VAL A 39 -5.61 11.65 -6.47
CA VAL A 39 -5.96 11.01 -7.74
C VAL A 39 -5.68 11.96 -8.90
N LYS A 40 -6.13 13.23 -8.79
CA LYS A 40 -5.90 14.24 -9.83
C LYS A 40 -4.41 14.46 -10.09
N ALA A 41 -3.59 14.52 -9.05
CA ALA A 41 -2.15 14.68 -9.13
C ALA A 41 -1.41 13.44 -9.69
N GLY A 42 -2.10 12.30 -9.85
CA GLY A 42 -1.50 11.04 -10.26
C GLY A 42 -0.69 10.35 -9.16
N ALA A 43 -0.73 10.87 -7.93
CA ALA A 43 -0.07 10.27 -6.76
C ALA A 43 -0.75 8.97 -6.33
N LYS A 44 -2.07 8.85 -6.56
CA LYS A 44 -2.85 7.64 -6.29
C LYS A 44 -3.64 7.23 -7.54
N PRO A 45 -3.49 6.01 -8.06
CA PRO A 45 -4.28 5.60 -9.23
C PRO A 45 -5.78 5.49 -8.95
N LEU A 46 -6.15 4.88 -7.81
CA LEU A 46 -7.52 4.65 -7.34
C LEU A 46 -7.67 5.07 -5.88
N GLY A 47 -8.54 6.04 -5.59
CA GLY A 47 -8.98 6.38 -4.24
C GLY A 47 -10.22 5.57 -3.83
N VAL A 48 -10.32 5.25 -2.53
CA VAL A 48 -11.41 4.47 -1.95
C VAL A 48 -11.82 5.15 -0.66
N SER A 49 -13.10 5.46 -0.50
CA SER A 49 -13.64 5.96 0.77
C SER A 49 -13.49 4.91 1.88
N TYR A 50 -13.74 5.30 3.12
CA TYR A 50 -13.97 4.29 4.16
C TYR A 50 -15.23 3.47 3.83
N PRO A 51 -15.30 2.20 4.28
CA PRO A 51 -16.50 1.37 4.16
C PRO A 51 -17.66 1.94 4.97
N MET A 52 -18.82 2.07 4.33
CA MET A 52 -20.02 2.68 4.87
C MET A 52 -21.23 1.76 4.75
N GLU A 53 -22.23 1.98 5.58
CA GLU A 53 -23.55 1.39 5.33
C GLU A 53 -24.19 2.01 4.08
N ALA A 54 -25.11 1.28 3.44
CA ALA A 54 -25.77 1.76 2.22
C ALA A 54 -26.52 3.10 2.41
N TRP A 55 -27.02 3.36 3.63
CA TRP A 55 -27.70 4.61 3.98
C TRP A 55 -26.72 5.75 4.26
N ASP A 56 -25.53 5.46 4.81
CA ASP A 56 -24.45 6.45 5.00
C ASP A 56 -23.90 6.89 3.64
N ILE A 57 -23.72 5.95 2.70
CA ILE A 57 -23.34 6.28 1.32
C ILE A 57 -24.34 7.23 0.68
N GLU A 58 -25.65 7.00 0.86
CA GLU A 58 -26.67 7.85 0.25
C GLU A 58 -26.54 9.31 0.70
N ALA A 59 -26.22 9.53 1.98
CA ALA A 59 -25.98 10.86 2.52
C ALA A 59 -24.64 11.46 2.06
N PHE A 60 -23.61 10.64 1.85
CA PHE A 60 -22.27 11.08 1.48
C PHE A 60 -22.08 11.29 -0.04
N TYR A 61 -22.72 10.47 -0.87
CA TYR A 61 -22.35 10.32 -2.28
C TYR A 61 -22.59 11.58 -3.11
N THR A 62 -23.67 12.32 -2.84
CA THR A 62 -23.99 13.55 -3.57
C THR A 62 -22.87 14.59 -3.42
N GLU A 63 -22.47 14.88 -2.19
CA GLU A 63 -21.39 15.84 -1.89
C GLU A 63 -20.04 15.32 -2.39
N ALA A 64 -19.80 14.00 -2.29
CA ALA A 64 -18.61 13.36 -2.84
C ALA A 64 -18.47 13.54 -4.37
N GLN A 65 -19.59 13.50 -5.10
CA GLN A 65 -19.62 13.76 -6.55
C GLN A 65 -19.34 15.23 -6.88
N GLU A 66 -19.85 16.16 -6.08
CA GLU A 66 -19.60 17.60 -6.24
C GLU A 66 -18.11 17.91 -6.07
N ILE A 67 -17.50 17.42 -4.98
CA ILE A 67 -16.05 17.56 -4.72
C ILE A 67 -15.23 16.98 -5.88
N ALA A 68 -15.53 15.74 -6.31
CA ALA A 68 -14.78 15.10 -7.39
C ALA A 68 -14.85 15.88 -8.72
N LYS A 69 -15.99 16.51 -9.00
CA LYS A 69 -16.17 17.37 -10.17
C LYS A 69 -15.26 18.60 -10.13
N GLU A 70 -15.05 19.20 -8.96
CA GLU A 70 -14.15 20.35 -8.79
C GLU A 70 -12.70 20.00 -9.13
N TYR A 71 -12.26 18.78 -8.79
CA TYR A 71 -10.92 18.27 -9.12
C TYR A 71 -10.83 17.69 -10.55
N GLY A 72 -11.96 17.51 -11.23
CA GLY A 72 -12.02 16.89 -12.56
C GLY A 72 -11.62 15.41 -12.55
N VAL A 73 -12.09 14.67 -11.55
CA VAL A 73 -11.93 13.22 -11.39
C VAL A 73 -13.30 12.53 -11.37
N GLU A 74 -13.33 11.23 -11.61
CA GLU A 74 -14.55 10.45 -11.72
C GLU A 74 -14.82 9.66 -10.44
N THR A 75 -16.09 9.40 -10.14
CA THR A 75 -16.52 8.66 -8.95
C THR A 75 -17.51 7.56 -9.27
N VAL A 76 -17.46 6.46 -8.53
CA VAL A 76 -18.46 5.40 -8.63
C VAL A 76 -18.71 4.75 -7.27
N ARG A 77 -19.98 4.52 -6.96
CA ARG A 77 -20.41 3.70 -5.82
C ARG A 77 -20.12 2.23 -6.10
N GLU A 78 -19.33 1.59 -5.25
CA GLU A 78 -19.00 0.17 -5.29
C GLU A 78 -19.68 -0.55 -4.14
N LYS A 79 -20.49 -1.56 -4.48
CA LYS A 79 -21.31 -2.31 -3.55
C LYS A 79 -20.69 -3.63 -3.11
N ASP A 80 -19.71 -4.10 -3.87
CA ASP A 80 -19.05 -5.38 -3.68
C ASP A 80 -17.55 -5.16 -3.84
N PHE A 81 -16.94 -4.53 -2.84
CA PHE A 81 -15.54 -4.17 -2.90
C PHE A 81 -14.64 -5.42 -2.90
N LEU A 82 -13.59 -5.38 -3.72
CA LEU A 82 -12.70 -6.51 -3.96
C LEU A 82 -11.89 -6.90 -2.71
N THR A 83 -12.19 -8.06 -2.11
CA THR A 83 -11.51 -8.62 -0.94
C THR A 83 -10.43 -9.63 -1.33
N VAL A 84 -9.18 -9.18 -1.33
CA VAL A 84 -8.07 -9.92 -1.97
C VAL A 84 -6.81 -10.02 -1.12
N GLY A 85 -7.01 -10.39 0.15
CA GLY A 85 -5.91 -10.62 1.10
C GLY A 85 -5.12 -9.37 1.47
N LEU A 86 -5.61 -8.16 1.13
CA LEU A 86 -5.02 -6.90 1.60
C LEU A 86 -5.70 -6.34 2.85
N PHE A 87 -6.92 -6.77 3.11
CA PHE A 87 -7.77 -6.29 4.19
C PHE A 87 -8.48 -7.47 4.82
N ASP A 88 -8.84 -7.33 6.09
CA ASP A 88 -9.78 -8.24 6.74
C ASP A 88 -11.14 -8.16 5.99
N PRO A 89 -11.65 -9.28 5.45
CA PRO A 89 -12.91 -9.29 4.72
C PRO A 89 -14.09 -8.80 5.57
N GLU A 90 -14.05 -8.92 6.90
CA GLU A 90 -15.13 -8.46 7.77
C GLU A 90 -15.24 -6.93 7.81
N ILE A 91 -14.19 -6.18 7.45
CA ILE A 91 -14.23 -4.70 7.40
C ILE A 91 -15.14 -4.19 6.28
N VAL A 92 -15.21 -4.93 5.16
CA VAL A 92 -15.98 -4.52 3.96
C VAL A 92 -17.26 -5.31 3.77
N LYS A 93 -17.49 -6.34 4.58
CA LYS A 93 -18.66 -7.20 4.49
C LYS A 93 -19.96 -6.44 4.75
N GLY A 94 -20.87 -6.46 3.77
CA GLY A 94 -22.14 -5.74 3.84
C GLY A 94 -21.99 -4.22 3.82
N LYS A 95 -20.77 -3.72 3.54
CA LYS A 95 -20.48 -2.30 3.40
C LYS A 95 -20.28 -1.97 1.93
N GLU A 96 -20.44 -0.69 1.65
CA GLU A 96 -20.20 -0.12 0.33
C GLU A 96 -19.11 0.95 0.45
N VAL A 97 -18.45 1.26 -0.67
CA VAL A 97 -17.44 2.32 -0.75
C VAL A 97 -17.71 3.21 -1.96
N VAL A 98 -17.14 4.41 -1.94
CA VAL A 98 -17.05 5.27 -3.12
C VAL A 98 -15.62 5.21 -3.64
N LEU A 99 -15.48 4.93 -4.93
CA LEU A 99 -14.20 4.96 -5.64
C LEU A 99 -14.03 6.29 -6.33
N VAL A 100 -12.81 6.83 -6.35
CA VAL A 100 -12.42 8.00 -7.14
C VAL A 100 -11.23 7.65 -8.02
N TYR A 101 -11.29 8.02 -9.29
CA TYR A 101 -10.32 7.60 -10.30
C TYR A 101 -10.24 8.58 -11.47
N GLN A 102 -9.29 8.33 -12.38
CA GLN A 102 -9.20 9.00 -13.68
C GLN A 102 -8.78 8.01 -14.77
N GLY A 103 -9.28 8.21 -15.99
CA GLY A 103 -8.92 7.41 -17.16
C GLY A 103 -9.26 5.93 -16.98
N ASN A 104 -8.31 5.05 -17.34
CA ASN A 104 -8.56 3.61 -17.40
C ASN A 104 -8.47 2.88 -16.04
N THR A 105 -8.24 3.58 -14.92
CA THR A 105 -8.07 2.96 -13.60
C THR A 105 -9.29 2.14 -13.19
N TYR A 106 -10.52 2.65 -13.38
CA TYR A 106 -11.71 1.90 -13.00
C TYR A 106 -11.88 0.62 -13.81
N ARG A 107 -11.56 0.66 -15.11
CA ARG A 107 -11.52 -0.54 -15.95
C ARG A 107 -10.49 -1.56 -15.44
N ALA A 108 -9.28 -1.11 -15.09
CA ALA A 108 -8.27 -2.00 -14.51
C ALA A 108 -8.74 -2.66 -13.21
N TYR A 109 -9.48 -1.93 -12.37
CA TYR A 109 -10.11 -2.48 -11.17
C TYR A 109 -11.22 -3.48 -11.51
N GLN A 110 -12.08 -3.20 -12.49
CA GLN A 110 -13.12 -4.13 -12.95
C GLN A 110 -12.52 -5.42 -13.54
N ASP A 111 -11.45 -5.33 -14.31
CA ASP A 111 -10.73 -6.48 -14.86
C ASP A 111 -10.20 -7.38 -13.74
N LEU A 112 -9.70 -6.80 -12.63
CA LEU A 112 -9.31 -7.56 -11.45
C LEU A 112 -10.49 -8.28 -10.80
N LYS A 113 -11.66 -7.63 -10.67
CA LYS A 113 -12.87 -8.29 -10.13
C LYS A 113 -13.27 -9.50 -10.96
N GLN A 114 -13.21 -9.37 -12.30
CA GLN A 114 -13.52 -10.48 -13.21
C GLN A 114 -12.53 -11.64 -13.06
N GLU A 115 -11.24 -11.34 -12.95
CA GLU A 115 -10.19 -12.36 -12.75
C GLU A 115 -10.37 -13.14 -11.45
N VAL A 116 -10.80 -12.48 -10.37
CA VAL A 116 -11.15 -13.15 -9.10
C VAL A 116 -12.35 -14.07 -9.27
N ALA A 117 -13.40 -13.62 -9.95
CA ALA A 117 -14.58 -14.45 -10.20
C ALA A 117 -14.23 -15.71 -11.00
N LEU A 118 -13.31 -15.62 -11.97
CA LEU A 118 -12.84 -16.75 -12.76
C LEU A 118 -11.95 -17.71 -11.95
N THR A 119 -11.10 -17.15 -11.09
CA THR A 119 -10.12 -17.93 -10.32
C THR A 119 -10.74 -18.65 -9.12
N SER A 120 -11.77 -18.07 -8.52
CA SER A 120 -12.53 -18.68 -7.41
C SER A 120 -13.14 -20.04 -7.76
N ASN A 121 -13.31 -20.34 -9.06
CA ASN A 121 -13.78 -21.63 -9.56
C ASN A 121 -12.70 -22.74 -9.61
N HIS A 122 -11.42 -22.44 -9.31
CA HIS A 122 -10.28 -23.36 -9.51
C HIS A 122 -9.55 -23.73 -8.20
N GLY A 123 -10.29 -24.16 -7.17
CA GLY A 123 -9.68 -24.89 -6.03
C GLY A 123 -9.15 -24.02 -4.88
N GLY A 124 -9.67 -22.81 -4.71
CA GLY A 124 -9.70 -22.16 -3.39
C GLY A 124 -8.45 -21.41 -2.92
N ARG A 125 -7.44 -21.19 -3.78
CA ARG A 125 -6.39 -20.20 -3.47
C ARG A 125 -6.56 -18.95 -4.31
N PHE A 126 -6.79 -17.85 -3.61
CA PHE A 126 -6.69 -16.52 -4.17
C PHE A 126 -5.24 -16.25 -4.63
N PRO A 127 -4.98 -15.91 -5.91
CA PRO A 127 -3.62 -15.63 -6.35
C PRO A 127 -3.12 -14.32 -5.72
N GLU A 128 -2.06 -14.38 -4.93
CA GLU A 128 -1.43 -13.21 -4.30
C GLU A 128 -1.10 -12.12 -5.33
N GLN A 129 -0.87 -12.52 -6.58
CA GLN A 129 -0.64 -11.61 -7.71
C GLN A 129 -1.79 -10.61 -7.95
N ILE A 130 -3.05 -11.03 -7.78
CA ILE A 130 -4.21 -10.14 -7.91
C ILE A 130 -4.22 -9.14 -6.74
N GLY A 131 -3.95 -9.59 -5.51
CA GLY A 131 -3.83 -8.71 -4.35
C GLY A 131 -2.73 -7.67 -4.55
N ARG A 132 -1.59 -8.07 -5.15
CA ARG A 132 -0.53 -7.13 -5.52
C ARG A 132 -0.95 -6.10 -6.55
N ARG A 133 -1.76 -6.50 -7.53
CA ARG A 133 -2.29 -5.58 -8.56
C ARG A 133 -3.29 -4.60 -7.95
N LEU A 134 -4.18 -5.06 -7.07
CA LEU A 134 -5.06 -4.16 -6.32
C LEU A 134 -4.24 -3.18 -5.47
N GLY A 135 -3.25 -3.66 -4.72
CA GLY A 135 -2.42 -2.82 -3.87
C GLY A 135 -1.69 -1.71 -4.65
N ARG A 136 -1.22 -2.01 -5.87
CA ARG A 136 -0.65 -1.00 -6.77
C ARG A 136 -1.68 0.01 -7.26
N LEU A 137 -2.90 -0.42 -7.58
CA LEU A 137 -4.00 0.52 -7.92
C LEU A 137 -4.31 1.44 -6.75
N LEU A 138 -4.23 0.94 -5.52
CA LEU A 138 -4.39 1.72 -4.30
C LEU A 138 -3.17 2.60 -3.96
N GLY A 139 -2.09 2.54 -4.74
CA GLY A 139 -0.87 3.33 -4.53
C GLY A 139 0.02 2.84 -3.39
N TYR A 140 -0.14 1.58 -2.95
CA TYR A 140 0.72 1.01 -1.91
C TYR A 140 2.09 0.62 -2.46
N SER A 141 3.13 0.76 -1.62
CA SER A 141 4.47 0.28 -1.96
C SER A 141 4.51 -1.27 -2.01
N PRO A 142 5.43 -1.87 -2.78
CA PRO A 142 5.61 -3.33 -2.78
C PRO A 142 5.80 -3.93 -1.39
N GLN A 143 6.48 -3.20 -0.49
CA GLN A 143 6.70 -3.60 0.90
C GLN A 143 5.40 -3.62 1.68
N ALA A 144 4.61 -2.53 1.63
CA ALA A 144 3.32 -2.47 2.33
C ALA A 144 2.35 -3.55 1.83
N ILE A 145 2.31 -3.78 0.52
CA ILE A 145 1.52 -4.85 -0.09
C ILE A 145 1.93 -6.23 0.45
N ASN A 146 3.23 -6.51 0.52
CA ASN A 146 3.75 -7.76 1.07
C ASN A 146 3.37 -7.96 2.54
N THR A 147 3.48 -6.90 3.35
CA THR A 147 3.09 -6.92 4.76
C THR A 147 1.61 -7.25 4.89
N LEU A 148 0.73 -6.53 4.19
CA LEU A 148 -0.71 -6.77 4.23
C LEU A 148 -1.07 -8.19 3.77
N LEU A 149 -0.45 -8.67 2.69
CA LEU A 149 -0.66 -10.05 2.23
C LEU A 149 -0.21 -11.07 3.27
N ALA A 150 0.91 -10.84 3.96
CA ALA A 150 1.41 -11.76 4.97
C ALA A 150 0.54 -11.77 6.24
N GLU A 151 -0.08 -10.64 6.57
CA GLU A 151 -1.01 -10.51 7.70
C GLU A 151 -2.35 -11.18 7.45
N ASN A 152 -2.84 -11.16 6.20
CA ASN A 152 -4.20 -11.59 5.86
C ASN A 152 -4.26 -12.91 5.06
N THR A 153 -3.13 -13.53 4.75
CA THR A 153 -3.06 -14.78 3.97
C THR A 153 -1.93 -15.70 4.45
N GLU A 154 -1.79 -16.87 3.81
CA GLU A 154 -0.66 -17.81 4.02
C GLU A 154 0.65 -17.33 3.37
N PHE A 155 0.64 -16.23 2.63
CA PHE A 155 1.84 -15.67 2.01
C PHE A 155 2.91 -15.31 3.04
N ARG A 156 4.19 -15.62 2.75
CA ARG A 156 5.34 -15.20 3.57
C ARG A 156 6.45 -14.66 2.67
N ALA A 157 6.98 -13.50 3.02
CA ALA A 157 8.18 -12.91 2.44
C ALA A 157 9.42 -13.31 3.26
N LEU A 158 10.62 -13.08 2.71
CA LEU A 158 11.90 -13.35 3.39
C LEU A 158 11.99 -12.67 4.77
N THR A 159 11.45 -11.46 4.90
CA THR A 159 11.41 -10.71 6.16
C THR A 159 10.61 -11.43 7.25
N ASN A 160 9.59 -12.22 6.90
CA ASN A 160 8.83 -13.02 7.86
C ASN A 160 9.67 -14.15 8.47
N PHE A 161 10.77 -14.55 7.82
CA PHE A 161 11.73 -15.53 8.32
C PHE A 161 12.93 -14.87 9.03
N GLY A 162 12.87 -13.57 9.32
CA GLY A 162 13.96 -12.83 9.96
C GLY A 162 15.14 -12.52 9.03
N VAL A 163 15.01 -12.77 7.71
CA VAL A 163 16.02 -12.40 6.73
C VAL A 163 16.01 -10.88 6.54
N ARG A 164 17.13 -10.23 6.89
CA ARG A 164 17.28 -8.76 6.85
C ARG A 164 17.85 -8.24 5.54
N GLY A 165 18.35 -9.14 4.70
CA GLY A 165 18.81 -8.80 3.38
C GLY A 165 19.20 -10.02 2.56
N GLN A 166 19.27 -9.82 1.26
CA GLN A 166 19.74 -10.78 0.29
C GLN A 166 20.95 -10.20 -0.44
N GLY A 167 21.96 -11.04 -0.64
CA GLY A 167 23.14 -10.72 -1.42
C GLY A 167 23.21 -11.64 -2.62
N THR A 168 23.52 -11.07 -3.78
CA THR A 168 23.90 -11.84 -4.97
C THR A 168 25.35 -11.55 -5.28
N THR A 169 26.11 -12.58 -5.62
CA THR A 169 27.52 -12.43 -6.01
C THR A 169 27.69 -12.79 -7.47
N TYR A 170 28.28 -11.88 -8.25
CA TYR A 170 28.69 -12.09 -9.63
C TYR A 170 30.20 -12.06 -9.75
N TYR A 171 30.74 -12.90 -10.63
CA TYR A 171 32.17 -13.09 -10.82
C TYR A 171 32.58 -12.53 -12.18
N TYR A 172 33.57 -11.65 -12.20
CA TYR A 172 34.06 -10.99 -13.40
C TYR A 172 35.55 -11.27 -13.63
N GLN A 173 35.92 -11.49 -14.89
CA GLN A 173 37.33 -11.55 -15.31
C GLN A 173 37.99 -10.17 -15.22
N ASP A 174 37.21 -9.12 -15.49
CA ASP A 174 37.63 -7.71 -15.41
C ASP A 174 36.76 -7.00 -14.39
N LEU A 175 37.12 -7.14 -13.11
CA LEU A 175 36.42 -6.51 -12.00
C LEU A 175 36.38 -4.96 -12.11
N PRO A 176 37.49 -4.26 -12.45
CA PRO A 176 37.46 -2.81 -12.63
C PRO A 176 36.42 -2.35 -13.67
N ARG A 177 36.37 -3.01 -14.84
CA ARG A 177 35.37 -2.69 -15.86
C ARG A 177 33.94 -2.92 -15.39
N ALA A 178 33.70 -4.00 -14.67
CA ALA A 178 32.37 -4.28 -14.11
C ALA A 178 31.97 -3.21 -13.09
N VAL A 179 32.87 -2.83 -12.18
CA VAL A 179 32.65 -1.77 -11.19
C VAL A 179 32.24 -0.45 -11.87
N THR A 180 32.96 -0.02 -12.91
CA THR A 180 32.62 1.17 -13.70
C THR A 180 31.22 1.06 -14.32
N PHE A 181 30.86 -0.09 -14.89
CA PHE A 181 29.52 -0.28 -15.45
C PHE A 181 28.41 -0.14 -14.39
N TYR A 182 28.53 -0.82 -13.25
CA TYR A 182 27.50 -0.76 -12.21
C TYR A 182 27.40 0.62 -11.54
N GLU A 183 28.52 1.30 -11.35
CA GLU A 183 28.56 2.60 -10.67
C GLU A 183 28.18 3.75 -11.61
N GLU A 184 28.79 3.81 -12.80
CA GLU A 184 28.65 4.97 -13.70
C GLU A 184 27.52 4.79 -14.72
N THR A 185 27.26 3.55 -15.18
CA THR A 185 26.19 3.30 -16.16
C THR A 185 24.86 3.00 -15.48
N LEU A 186 24.86 2.14 -14.45
CA LEU A 186 23.64 1.79 -13.71
C LEU A 186 23.37 2.70 -12.51
N GLY A 187 24.33 3.55 -12.11
CA GLY A 187 24.14 4.51 -11.03
C GLY A 187 24.05 3.86 -9.63
N LEU A 188 24.55 2.63 -9.46
CA LEU A 188 24.47 1.95 -8.16
C LEU A 188 25.42 2.57 -7.15
N THR A 189 24.95 2.72 -5.92
CA THR A 189 25.77 3.25 -4.83
C THR A 189 26.65 2.16 -4.24
N ARG A 190 27.96 2.40 -4.24
CA ARG A 190 28.93 1.51 -3.61
C ARG A 190 28.69 1.46 -2.10
N HIS A 191 28.59 0.24 -1.55
CA HIS A 191 28.33 -0.01 -0.14
C HIS A 191 29.60 -0.44 0.61
N LEU A 192 30.39 -1.33 0.02
CA LEU A 192 31.62 -1.86 0.59
C LEU A 192 32.66 -2.10 -0.52
N THR A 193 33.93 -1.82 -0.25
CA THR A 193 35.06 -2.18 -1.11
C THR A 193 36.02 -3.06 -0.30
N ALA A 194 36.33 -4.24 -0.82
CA ALA A 194 37.35 -5.15 -0.32
C ALA A 194 38.40 -5.37 -1.42
N GLU A 195 39.50 -6.04 -1.08
CA GLU A 195 40.66 -6.20 -1.98
C GLU A 195 40.32 -6.82 -3.34
N HIS A 196 39.44 -7.83 -3.37
CA HIS A 196 39.02 -8.54 -4.59
C HIS A 196 37.51 -8.52 -4.80
N ALA A 197 36.80 -7.61 -4.13
CA ALA A 197 35.35 -7.54 -4.20
C ALA A 197 34.80 -6.14 -3.99
N VAL A 198 33.73 -5.80 -4.68
CA VAL A 198 32.98 -4.55 -4.49
C VAL A 198 31.51 -4.86 -4.33
N THR A 199 30.91 -4.41 -3.23
CA THR A 199 29.48 -4.57 -2.97
C THR A 199 28.75 -3.26 -3.21
N PHE A 200 27.68 -3.33 -3.99
CA PHE A 200 26.74 -2.26 -4.28
C PHE A 200 25.42 -2.50 -3.53
N ARG A 201 24.76 -1.42 -3.12
CA ARG A 201 23.37 -1.47 -2.65
C ARG A 201 22.45 -1.27 -3.84
N VAL A 202 21.65 -2.28 -4.17
CA VAL A 202 20.66 -2.22 -5.26
C VAL A 202 19.35 -1.61 -4.74
N ALA A 203 18.93 -2.02 -3.55
CA ALA A 203 17.76 -1.50 -2.85
C ALA A 203 17.93 -1.70 -1.33
N GLU A 204 16.92 -1.34 -0.55
CA GLU A 204 16.90 -1.70 0.86
C GLU A 204 16.90 -3.22 1.06
N GLY A 205 17.89 -3.72 1.82
CA GLY A 205 18.07 -5.15 2.05
C GLY A 205 18.51 -5.95 0.81
N ALA A 206 18.91 -5.32 -0.30
CA ALA A 206 19.38 -6.02 -1.50
C ALA A 206 20.77 -5.54 -1.91
N PHE A 207 21.72 -6.48 -1.94
CA PHE A 207 23.13 -6.21 -2.22
C PHE A 207 23.62 -7.01 -3.41
N LEU A 208 24.47 -6.39 -4.23
CA LEU A 208 25.17 -7.04 -5.33
C LEU A 208 26.67 -6.95 -5.07
N THR A 209 27.33 -8.09 -4.92
CA THR A 209 28.78 -8.18 -4.78
C THR A 209 29.40 -8.60 -6.10
N LEU A 210 30.32 -7.80 -6.62
CA LEU A 210 31.16 -8.15 -7.75
C LEU A 210 32.47 -8.71 -7.19
N MET A 211 32.90 -9.88 -7.65
CA MET A 211 34.15 -10.52 -7.23
C MET A 211 35.04 -10.78 -8.44
N ASP A 212 36.34 -10.70 -8.22
CA ASP A 212 37.33 -11.16 -9.19
C ASP A 212 37.33 -12.69 -9.27
N VAL A 213 37.18 -13.22 -10.48
CA VAL A 213 37.20 -14.66 -10.78
C VAL A 213 38.54 -15.29 -10.38
N ALA A 214 39.65 -14.59 -10.58
CA ALA A 214 41.00 -15.12 -10.32
C ALA A 214 41.22 -15.45 -8.83
N HIS A 215 40.41 -14.83 -7.96
CA HIS A 215 40.44 -14.98 -6.52
C HIS A 215 39.21 -15.77 -5.99
N SER A 216 38.55 -16.54 -6.86
CA SER A 216 37.34 -17.33 -6.53
C SER A 216 37.47 -18.79 -6.96
N GLN A 217 36.62 -19.67 -6.39
CA GLN A 217 36.46 -21.06 -6.85
C GLN A 217 35.48 -21.18 -8.03
N HIS A 218 35.00 -20.06 -8.56
CA HIS A 218 33.96 -20.01 -9.58
C HIS A 218 34.54 -19.65 -10.96
N SER A 219 33.89 -20.11 -12.02
CA SER A 219 34.28 -19.78 -13.40
C SER A 219 33.47 -18.58 -13.91
N ALA A 220 34.09 -17.74 -14.75
CA ALA A 220 33.39 -16.71 -15.52
C ALA A 220 32.88 -17.19 -16.88
N ALA A 221 33.00 -18.47 -17.20
CA ALA A 221 32.33 -19.03 -18.37
C ALA A 221 30.82 -19.08 -18.10
N GLU A 222 30.05 -18.27 -18.83
CA GLU A 222 28.59 -18.41 -18.89
C GLU A 222 28.28 -19.78 -19.52
N ALA A 223 27.41 -20.56 -18.87
CA ALA A 223 26.94 -21.85 -19.37
C ALA A 223 25.82 -21.67 -20.41
#